data_AF-A0A7S2V2C5-F1
#
_entry.id   AF-A0A7S2V2C5-F1
#
_cell.length_a   1.000
_cell.length_b   1.000
_cell.length_c   1.000
_cell.angle_alpha   90.00
_cell.angle_beta   90.00
_cell.angle_gamma   90.00
#
_symmetry.space_group_name_H-M   'P 1'
#
loop_
_entity.id
_entity.type
_entity.pdbx_description
1 polymer ?
#
loop_
_entity_poly.entity_id
_entity_poly.type
_entity_poly.pdbx_seq_one_letter_code
_entity_poly.pdbx_strand_id
1 'polypeptide(L)'
;MMVSLYYHSRSKPFGFYGNWNDFYKIFMAGQAECGDWFQFTSDWLTYYKQHPDTTLLLKYEDMLEDHKGAIRKLAKFSGLPCTDELLEDVAQKSSFGSMKANPLANFHQIPQKEEPHLRKGVKGDWVNHFTIAQSEEFDRIFKERMAGIDLFDLE
;
A
#
# COMPACT_ATOMS: atom_id res chain seq x y z
N MET A 1 2.53 5.23 -1.19
CA MET A 1 2.29 4.24 -2.26
C MET A 1 3.21 4.43 -3.48
N MET A 2 3.20 5.57 -4.19
CA MET A 2 3.96 5.78 -5.45
C MET A 2 5.45 5.39 -5.38
N VAL A 3 6.16 5.81 -4.32
CA VAL A 3 7.58 5.43 -4.10
C VAL A 3 7.75 3.92 -4.01
N SER A 4 6.84 3.22 -3.34
CA SER A 4 6.91 1.76 -3.25
C SER A 4 6.74 1.12 -4.62
N LEU A 5 5.82 1.63 -5.44
CA LEU A 5 5.60 1.14 -6.80
C LEU A 5 6.81 1.41 -7.70
N TYR A 6 7.46 2.57 -7.57
CA TYR A 6 8.71 2.85 -8.29
C TYR A 6 9.78 1.78 -8.06
N TYR A 7 10.07 1.44 -6.79
CA TYR A 7 11.03 0.39 -6.47
C TYR A 7 10.54 -1.00 -6.90
N HIS A 8 9.25 -1.26 -6.79
CA HIS A 8 8.64 -2.50 -7.27
C HIS A 8 8.84 -2.68 -8.77
N SER A 9 8.53 -1.67 -9.58
CA SER A 9 8.66 -1.71 -11.03
C SER A 9 10.13 -1.83 -11.48
N ARG A 10 11.09 -1.41 -10.67
CA ARG A 10 12.53 -1.64 -10.93
C ARG A 10 12.96 -3.10 -10.70
N SER A 11 12.21 -3.84 -9.88
CA SER A 11 12.47 -5.26 -9.64
C SER A 11 12.05 -6.12 -10.84
N LYS A 12 12.67 -7.29 -11.01
CA LYS A 12 12.24 -8.28 -12.00
C LYS A 12 10.91 -8.92 -11.58
N PRO A 13 10.01 -9.23 -12.54
CA PRO A 13 10.21 -9.22 -14.00
C PRO A 13 9.98 -7.86 -14.69
N PHE A 14 9.50 -6.83 -13.99
CA PHE A 14 9.09 -5.56 -14.59
C PHE A 14 10.25 -4.77 -15.22
N GLY A 15 11.37 -4.66 -14.51
CA GLY A 15 12.62 -4.12 -15.07
C GLY A 15 12.53 -2.68 -15.59
N PHE A 16 11.87 -1.78 -14.86
CA PHE A 16 11.88 -0.35 -15.14
C PHE A 16 13.29 0.24 -14.94
N TYR A 17 13.82 0.94 -15.96
CA TYR A 17 15.17 1.52 -15.93
C TYR A 17 15.18 3.05 -15.79
N GLY A 18 14.02 3.70 -15.76
CA GLY A 18 13.92 5.15 -15.59
C GLY A 18 14.27 5.62 -14.18
N ASN A 19 14.49 6.93 -14.04
CA ASN A 19 14.69 7.55 -12.74
C ASN A 19 13.34 7.89 -12.08
N TRP A 20 13.40 8.48 -10.88
CA TRP A 20 12.20 8.88 -10.13
C TRP A 20 11.28 9.84 -10.91
N ASN A 21 11.84 10.83 -11.61
CA ASN A 21 11.05 11.81 -12.36
C ASN A 21 10.35 11.18 -13.57
N ASP A 22 10.97 10.19 -14.21
CA ASP A 22 10.34 9.43 -15.29
C ASP A 22 9.15 8.63 -14.74
N PHE A 23 9.35 7.96 -13.61
CA PHE A 23 8.30 7.18 -12.95
C PHE A 23 7.15 8.07 -12.45
N TYR A 24 7.45 9.22 -11.85
CA TYR A 24 6.44 10.18 -11.41
C TYR A 24 5.51 10.56 -12.56
N LYS A 25 6.05 10.89 -13.74
CA LYS A 25 5.25 11.23 -14.92
C LYS A 25 4.37 10.06 -15.38
N ILE A 26 4.93 8.85 -15.42
CA ILE A 26 4.18 7.63 -15.78
C ILE A 26 3.02 7.39 -14.80
N PHE A 27 3.29 7.51 -13.51
CA PHE A 27 2.29 7.35 -12.46
C PHE A 27 1.18 8.40 -12.59
N MET A 28 1.54 9.68 -12.73
CA MET A 28 0.57 10.77 -12.84
C MET A 28 -0.25 10.72 -14.13
N ALA A 29 0.28 10.10 -15.18
CA ALA A 29 -0.45 9.81 -16.42
C ALA A 29 -1.38 8.59 -16.31
N GLY A 30 -1.44 7.90 -15.16
CA GLY A 30 -2.23 6.68 -14.99
C GLY A 30 -1.70 5.49 -15.78
N GLN A 31 -0.41 5.50 -16.14
CA GLN A 31 0.25 4.50 -17.00
C GLN A 31 1.18 3.57 -16.20
N ALA A 32 1.14 3.63 -14.87
CA ALA A 32 1.85 2.69 -14.03
C ALA A 32 1.17 1.30 -14.05
N GLU A 33 1.83 0.32 -13.45
CA GLU A 33 1.22 -0.98 -13.20
C GLU A 33 -0.11 -0.82 -12.44
N CYS A 34 -1.14 -1.57 -12.85
CA CYS A 34 -2.52 -1.45 -12.37
C CYS A 34 -3.23 -0.13 -12.70
N GLY A 35 -2.65 0.72 -13.54
CA GLY A 35 -3.31 1.89 -14.13
C GLY A 35 -3.37 3.11 -13.19
N ASP A 36 -4.49 3.83 -13.27
CA ASP A 36 -4.68 5.08 -12.55
C ASP A 36 -5.12 4.86 -11.11
N TRP A 37 -4.22 5.17 -10.17
CA TRP A 37 -4.48 5.02 -8.74
C TRP A 37 -5.68 5.84 -8.25
N PHE A 38 -5.85 7.08 -8.71
CA PHE A 38 -6.95 7.92 -8.24
C PHE A 38 -8.29 7.33 -8.63
N GLN A 39 -8.40 6.83 -9.87
CA GLN A 39 -9.60 6.15 -10.35
C GLN A 39 -9.87 4.88 -9.53
N PHE A 40 -8.87 3.99 -9.42
CA PHE A 40 -9.01 2.75 -8.65
C PHE A 40 -9.44 3.01 -7.20
N THR A 41 -8.79 3.95 -6.51
CA THR A 41 -9.10 4.26 -5.11
C THR A 41 -10.49 4.87 -4.97
N SER A 42 -10.88 5.80 -5.85
CA SER A 42 -12.23 6.37 -5.83
C SER A 42 -13.32 5.30 -6.05
N ASP A 43 -13.11 4.42 -7.03
CA ASP A 43 -14.06 3.35 -7.37
C ASP A 43 -14.19 2.35 -6.23
N TRP A 44 -13.05 1.90 -5.67
CA TRP A 44 -13.05 0.98 -4.53
C TRP A 44 -13.75 1.57 -3.31
N LEU A 45 -13.50 2.85 -2.99
CA LEU A 45 -14.13 3.52 -1.86
C LEU A 45 -15.63 3.73 -2.06
N THR A 46 -16.04 4.03 -3.29
CA THR A 46 -17.45 4.11 -3.65
C THR A 46 -18.12 2.75 -3.49
N TYR A 47 -17.48 1.68 -3.97
CA TYR A 47 -17.98 0.32 -3.83
C TYR A 47 -18.06 -0.12 -2.36
N TYR A 48 -17.04 0.19 -1.56
CA TYR A 48 -17.00 -0.06 -0.12
C TYR A 48 -18.18 0.59 0.60
N LYS A 49 -18.47 1.87 0.31
CA LYS A 49 -19.63 2.59 0.88
C LYS A 49 -20.96 1.95 0.52
N GLN A 50 -21.07 1.35 -0.66
CA GLN A 50 -22.29 0.67 -1.13
C GLN A 50 -22.43 -0.75 -0.57
N HIS A 51 -21.32 -1.40 -0.17
CA HIS A 51 -21.28 -2.80 0.25
C HIS A 51 -20.52 -3.01 1.57
N PRO A 52 -20.84 -2.26 2.64
CA PRO A 52 -20.05 -2.28 3.88
C PRO A 52 -20.07 -3.65 4.59
N ASP A 53 -21.10 -4.46 4.36
CA ASP A 53 -21.24 -5.78 5.00
C ASP A 53 -20.37 -6.87 4.33
N THR A 54 -19.96 -6.65 3.08
CA THR A 54 -19.16 -7.62 2.29
C THR A 54 -17.78 -7.11 1.93
N THR A 55 -17.40 -5.93 2.43
CA THR A 55 -16.10 -5.32 2.14
C THR A 55 -15.45 -4.80 3.42
N LEU A 56 -14.12 -4.85 3.46
CA LEU A 56 -13.33 -4.37 4.58
C LEU A 56 -12.33 -3.32 4.09
N LEU A 57 -12.38 -2.14 4.69
CA LEU A 57 -11.38 -1.10 4.51
C LEU A 57 -10.32 -1.16 5.62
N LEU A 58 -9.06 -1.30 5.20
CA LEU A 58 -7.86 -1.16 6.01
C LEU A 58 -6.93 -0.14 5.35
N LYS A 59 -6.41 0.80 6.13
CA LYS A 59 -5.39 1.77 5.68
C LYS A 59 -4.02 1.31 6.14
N TYR A 60 -3.01 1.47 5.29
CA TYR A 60 -1.65 0.99 5.58
C TYR A 60 -1.07 1.65 6.84
N GLU A 61 -1.29 2.96 6.98
CA GLU A 61 -0.81 3.76 8.11
C GLU A 61 -1.44 3.33 9.44
N ASP A 62 -2.75 3.01 9.44
CA ASP A 62 -3.45 2.52 10.64
C ASP A 62 -2.95 1.14 11.05
N MET A 63 -2.65 0.26 10.08
CA MET A 63 -2.06 -1.05 10.37
C MET A 63 -0.65 -0.94 10.96
N LEU A 64 0.11 0.09 10.58
CA LEU A 64 1.41 0.35 11.21
C LEU A 64 1.27 0.88 12.64
N GLU A 65 0.20 1.61 12.92
CA GLU A 65 -0.06 2.22 14.23
C GLU A 65 -0.66 1.23 15.22
N ASP A 66 -1.65 0.44 14.80
CA ASP A 66 -2.25 -0.64 15.56
C ASP A 66 -2.39 -1.93 14.73
N HIS A 67 -1.27 -2.64 14.60
CA HIS A 67 -1.19 -3.91 13.89
C HIS A 67 -2.14 -4.98 14.44
N LYS A 68 -2.29 -5.04 15.78
CA LYS A 68 -3.18 -6.01 16.43
C LYS A 68 -4.64 -5.65 16.22
N GLY A 69 -4.99 -4.36 16.28
CA GLY A 69 -6.33 -3.87 15.95
C GLY A 69 -6.74 -4.24 14.52
N ALA A 70 -5.83 -4.06 13.56
CA ALA A 70 -6.06 -4.46 12.17
C ALA A 70 -6.32 -5.97 12.03
N ILE A 71 -5.54 -6.82 12.72
CA ILE A 71 -5.74 -8.28 12.75
C ILE A 71 -7.10 -8.62 13.35
N ARG A 72 -7.51 -7.98 14.46
CA ARG A 72 -8.83 -8.20 15.06
C ARG A 72 -9.96 -7.80 14.11
N LYS A 73 -9.82 -6.66 13.42
CA LYS A 73 -10.80 -6.18 12.42
C LYS A 73 -10.94 -7.19 11.28
N LEU A 74 -9.83 -7.71 10.77
CA LEU A 74 -9.81 -8.74 9.73
C LEU A 74 -10.40 -10.07 10.21
N ALA A 75 -10.05 -10.54 11.40
CA ALA A 75 -10.59 -11.78 11.96
C ALA A 75 -12.11 -11.71 12.15
N LYS A 76 -12.60 -10.59 12.72
CA LYS A 76 -14.04 -10.33 12.89
C LYS A 76 -14.76 -10.31 11.53
N PHE A 77 -14.21 -9.61 10.54
CA PHE A 77 -14.79 -9.55 9.19
C PHE A 77 -14.87 -10.93 8.54
N SER A 78 -13.84 -11.76 8.70
CA SER A 78 -13.80 -13.12 8.15
C SER A 78 -14.56 -14.16 8.97
N GLY A 79 -15.21 -13.77 10.07
CA GLY A 79 -15.90 -14.71 10.97
C GLY A 79 -14.97 -15.69 11.68
N LEU A 80 -13.69 -15.34 11.84
CA LEU A 80 -12.69 -16.20 12.47
C LEU A 80 -12.57 -15.90 13.97
N PRO A 81 -12.38 -16.94 14.82
CA PRO A 81 -12.05 -16.71 16.22
C PRO A 81 -10.69 -16.02 16.34
N CYS A 82 -10.57 -15.09 17.28
CA CYS A 82 -9.32 -14.37 17.54
C CYS A 82 -9.07 -14.34 19.06
N THR A 83 -8.47 -15.41 19.58
CA THR A 83 -8.00 -15.44 20.97
C THR A 83 -6.77 -14.54 21.11
N ASP A 84 -6.47 -14.09 22.33
CA ASP A 84 -5.28 -13.25 22.56
C ASP A 84 -3.98 -13.98 22.17
N GLU A 85 -3.91 -15.30 22.37
CA GLU A 85 -2.77 -16.12 21.95
C GLU A 85 -2.61 -16.14 20.42
N LEU A 86 -3.71 -16.38 19.68
CA LEU A 86 -3.68 -16.38 18.22
C LEU A 86 -3.35 -14.98 17.68
N LEU A 87 -3.89 -13.93 18.32
CA LEU A 87 -3.59 -12.55 17.97
C LEU A 87 -2.09 -12.25 18.12
N GLU A 88 -1.47 -12.68 19.22
CA GLU A 88 -0.03 -12.47 19.45
C GLU A 88 0.81 -13.23 18.41
N ASP A 89 0.48 -14.50 18.17
CA ASP A 89 1.20 -15.33 17.20
C ASP A 89 1.11 -14.77 15.78
N VAL A 90 -0.09 -14.39 15.34
CA VAL A 90 -0.30 -13.76 14.03
C VAL A 90 0.42 -12.43 13.95
N ALA A 91 0.34 -11.57 14.98
CA ALA A 91 1.02 -10.29 15.00
C ALA A 91 2.54 -10.44 14.89
N GLN A 92 3.12 -11.39 15.61
CA GLN A 92 4.55 -11.68 15.59
C GLN A 92 5.01 -12.20 14.23
N LYS A 93 4.29 -13.17 13.65
CA LYS A 93 4.60 -13.76 12.33
C LYS A 93 4.39 -12.79 11.17
N SER A 94 3.38 -11.93 11.24
CA SER A 94 3.07 -10.93 10.21
C SER A 94 3.78 -9.59 10.39
N SER A 95 4.59 -9.44 11.46
CA SER A 95 5.41 -8.25 11.64
C SER A 95 6.36 -8.04 10.47
N PHE A 96 6.70 -6.78 10.18
CA PHE A 96 7.57 -6.46 9.04
C PHE A 96 8.93 -7.17 9.12
N GLY A 97 9.52 -7.27 10.33
CA GLY A 97 10.79 -7.98 10.53
C GLY A 97 10.69 -9.47 10.20
N SER A 98 9.67 -10.15 10.74
CA SER A 98 9.41 -11.57 10.47
C SER A 98 9.15 -11.83 8.99
N MET A 99 8.29 -11.01 8.36
CA MET A 99 7.98 -11.15 6.94
C MET A 99 9.19 -10.88 6.05
N LYS A 100 10.01 -9.87 6.37
CA LYS A 100 11.21 -9.53 5.60
C LYS A 100 12.29 -10.62 5.69
N ALA A 101 12.39 -11.31 6.81
CA ALA A 101 13.28 -12.46 6.99
C ALA A 101 12.76 -13.74 6.30
N ASN A 102 11.47 -13.82 5.96
CA ASN A 102 10.87 -14.98 5.32
C ASN A 102 11.12 -14.97 3.79
N PRO A 103 11.85 -15.95 3.23
CA PRO A 103 12.18 -16.00 1.81
C PRO A 103 10.96 -16.05 0.88
N LEU A 104 9.88 -16.73 1.31
CA LEU A 104 8.65 -16.85 0.52
C LEU A 104 7.90 -15.52 0.45
N ALA A 105 7.83 -14.80 1.57
CA ALA A 105 7.19 -13.49 1.64
C ALA A 105 7.97 -12.41 0.86
N ASN A 106 9.30 -12.55 0.78
CA ASN A 106 10.16 -11.61 0.07
C ASN A 106 10.39 -11.98 -1.42
N PHE A 107 9.69 -13.00 -1.91
CA PHE A 107 9.75 -13.49 -3.29
C PHE A 107 11.15 -13.94 -3.75
N HIS A 108 11.94 -14.54 -2.86
CA HIS A 108 13.28 -15.05 -3.22
C HIS A 108 13.24 -16.21 -4.24
N GLN A 109 12.06 -16.82 -4.45
CA GLN A 109 11.83 -17.81 -5.49
C GLN A 109 11.84 -17.25 -6.92
N ILE A 110 11.75 -15.92 -7.10
CA ILE A 110 11.82 -15.30 -8.42
C ILE A 110 13.30 -15.17 -8.80
N PRO A 111 13.79 -15.90 -9.83
CA PRO A 111 15.17 -15.82 -10.25
C PRO A 111 15.53 -14.38 -10.68
N GLN A 112 16.76 -13.94 -10.40
CA GLN A 112 17.29 -12.64 -10.83
C GLN A 112 16.57 -11.42 -10.21
N LYS A 113 15.80 -11.62 -9.14
CA LYS A 113 15.27 -10.52 -8.34
C LYS A 113 16.37 -9.97 -7.43
N GLU A 114 16.99 -8.88 -7.87
CA GLU A 114 18.07 -8.23 -7.12
C GLU A 114 17.57 -7.41 -5.93
N GLU A 115 16.39 -6.79 -6.07
CA GLU A 115 15.79 -5.95 -5.03
C GLU A 115 14.73 -6.71 -4.20
N PRO A 116 14.77 -6.64 -2.86
CA PRO A 116 13.78 -7.29 -2.02
C PRO A 116 12.38 -6.70 -2.24
N HIS A 117 11.35 -7.54 -2.21
CA HIS A 117 9.96 -7.08 -2.24
C HIS A 117 9.61 -6.23 -1.00
N LEU A 118 10.07 -6.67 0.17
CA LEU A 118 9.87 -5.99 1.45
C LEU A 118 11.02 -5.02 1.71
N ARG A 119 10.84 -3.77 1.26
CA ARG A 119 11.89 -2.74 1.27
C ARG A 119 12.09 -2.08 2.64
N LYS A 120 11.20 -1.17 3.04
CA LYS A 120 11.34 -0.36 4.27
C LYS A 120 10.26 -0.58 5.32
N GLY A 121 9.00 -0.77 4.93
CA GLY A 121 7.90 -0.99 5.88
C GLY A 121 7.57 0.21 6.76
N VAL A 122 7.65 1.43 6.20
CA VAL A 122 7.45 2.69 6.95
C VAL A 122 6.49 3.63 6.23
N LYS A 123 5.78 4.47 6.99
CA LYS A 123 5.05 5.63 6.48
C LYS A 123 5.98 6.83 6.31
N GLY A 124 5.65 7.74 5.39
CA GLY A 124 6.36 9.02 5.22
C GLY A 124 7.67 9.00 4.40
N ASP A 125 8.13 7.85 3.88
CA ASP A 125 9.39 7.80 3.08
C ASP A 125 9.36 8.66 1.80
N TRP A 126 8.17 9.11 1.38
CA TRP A 126 7.99 9.91 0.16
C TRP A 126 8.75 11.24 0.17
N VAL A 127 8.97 11.84 1.35
CA VAL A 127 9.70 13.10 1.51
C VAL A 127 11.14 13.02 1.00
N ASN A 128 11.70 11.80 0.93
CA ASN A 128 13.06 11.57 0.44
C ASN A 128 13.16 11.46 -1.09
N HIS A 129 12.03 11.49 -1.81
CA HIS A 129 11.97 11.29 -3.27
C HIS A 129 11.33 12.46 -3.99
N PHE A 130 10.25 13.01 -3.43
CA PHE A 130 9.53 14.11 -4.05
C PHE A 130 10.34 15.40 -3.97
N THR A 131 10.37 16.14 -5.08
CA THR A 131 10.69 17.57 -5.02
C THR A 131 9.52 18.34 -4.42
N ILE A 132 9.77 19.56 -3.93
CA ILE A 132 8.69 20.45 -3.44
C ILE A 132 7.62 20.63 -4.51
N ALA A 133 8.03 20.92 -5.75
CA ALA A 133 7.11 21.10 -6.88
C ALA A 133 6.26 19.86 -7.16
N GLN A 134 6.85 18.65 -7.12
CA GLN A 134 6.10 17.40 -7.28
C GLN A 134 5.09 17.17 -6.15
N SER A 135 5.45 17.54 -4.92
CA SER A 135 4.56 17.43 -3.76
C SER A 135 3.37 18.37 -3.91
N GLU A 136 3.62 19.64 -4.23
CA GLU A 136 2.58 20.65 -4.43
C GLU A 136 1.65 20.29 -5.60
N GLU A 137 2.21 19.82 -6.72
CA GLU A 137 1.43 19.34 -7.86
C GLU A 137 0.57 18.13 -7.49
N PHE A 138 1.15 17.15 -6.80
CA PHE A 138 0.44 15.96 -6.35
C PHE A 138 -0.71 16.33 -5.41
N ASP A 139 -0.47 17.20 -4.43
CA ASP A 139 -1.50 17.65 -3.48
C ASP A 139 -2.66 18.37 -4.18
N ARG A 140 -2.35 19.21 -5.16
CA ARG A 140 -3.37 19.88 -5.98
C ARG A 140 -4.22 18.85 -6.75
N ILE A 141 -3.59 17.93 -7.46
CA ILE A 141 -4.28 16.90 -8.24
C ILE A 141 -5.08 15.97 -7.33
N PHE A 142 -4.53 15.59 -6.19
CA PHE A 142 -5.23 14.77 -5.21
C PHE A 142 -6.51 15.45 -4.71
N LYS A 143 -6.44 16.73 -4.35
CA LYS A 143 -7.62 17.50 -3.92
C LYS A 143 -8.67 17.59 -5.02
N GLU A 144 -8.26 17.78 -6.26
CA GLU A 144 -9.18 17.86 -7.42
C GLU A 144 -9.83 16.50 -7.72
N ARG A 145 -9.03 15.44 -7.80
CA ARG A 145 -9.48 14.12 -8.27
C ARG A 145 -10.18 13.29 -7.22
N MET A 146 -9.86 13.51 -5.94
CA MET A 146 -10.50 12.83 -4.81
C MET A 146 -11.57 13.71 -4.15
N ALA A 147 -11.95 14.85 -4.77
CA ALA A 147 -13.01 15.70 -4.27
C ALA A 147 -14.31 14.91 -4.10
N GLY A 148 -14.95 15.04 -2.94
CA GLY A 148 -16.19 14.31 -2.62
C GLY A 148 -16.01 12.85 -2.22
N ILE A 149 -14.80 12.29 -2.36
CA ILE A 149 -14.45 11.01 -1.76
C ILE A 149 -13.92 11.29 -0.36
N ASP A 150 -14.80 11.09 0.61
CA ASP A 150 -14.40 11.16 2.00
C ASP A 150 -13.44 10.01 2.31
N LEU A 151 -12.14 10.31 2.38
CA LEU A 151 -11.04 9.36 2.61
C LEU A 151 -10.65 9.32 4.10
N PHE A 152 -10.88 10.42 4.80
CA PHE A 152 -10.38 10.67 6.14
C PHE A 152 -11.45 10.42 7.21
N ASP A 153 -12.74 10.55 6.87
CA ASP A 153 -13.86 10.29 7.81
C ASP A 153 -14.49 8.88 7.63
N LEU A 154 -13.77 7.95 6.98
CA LEU A 154 -14.15 6.54 6.92
C LEU A 154 -13.61 5.80 8.15
N GLU A 155 -14.32 5.92 9.26
CA GLU A 155 -14.18 5.09 10.46
C GLU A 155 -15.45 4.30 10.76
#